data_AF-A0A8T2S849-F1
#
_entry.id   AF-A0A8T2S849-F1
#
_cell.length_a   1.000
_cell.length_b   1.000
_cell.length_c   1.000
_cell.angle_alpha   90.00
_cell.angle_beta   90.00
_cell.angle_gamma   90.00
#
_symmetry.space_group_name_H-M   'P 1'
#
loop_
_entity.id
_entity.type
_entity.pdbx_description
1 polymer ?
#
loop_
_entity_poly.entity_id
_entity_poly.type
_entity_poly.pdbx_seq_one_letter_code
_entity_poly.pdbx_strand_id
1 'polypeptide(L)'
;MARSRRSYRKSKPKVRVGVASKNVFKPKPATSLPPKAVLTSAEWDENASLLRNYKALGIVNNPNFLGARSSNKDTVVSSLQLPNASEDLVSEEGSDIESDDLKETLGKKRRDGQHAPLQRLTKMQRVYVNRLIMKHKNDYMAMSKDMKLNKMQHTPAALEKLCKRFLAYEKPLAS
;
A
#
# COMPACT_ATOMS: atom_id res chain seq x y z
N MET A 1 21.23 54.84 14.55
CA MET A 1 20.67 55.07 15.90
C MET A 1 19.94 53.82 16.37
N ALA A 2 20.58 52.99 17.21
CA ALA A 2 19.96 51.79 17.76
C ALA A 2 18.98 52.17 18.88
N ARG A 3 17.68 51.90 18.71
CA ARG A 3 16.67 52.12 19.75
C ARG A 3 16.81 51.11 20.88
N SER A 4 16.45 51.49 22.11
CA SER A 4 16.60 50.64 23.29
C SER A 4 15.81 49.33 23.18
N ARG A 5 16.35 48.25 23.75
CA ARG A 5 15.70 46.92 23.75
C ARG A 5 14.30 46.94 24.37
N ARG A 6 14.03 47.87 25.29
CA ARG A 6 12.71 48.04 25.93
C ARG A 6 11.67 48.57 24.95
N SER A 7 12.03 49.52 24.08
CA SER A 7 11.15 50.03 23.02
C SER A 7 10.82 48.92 22.01
N TYR A 8 11.83 48.14 21.62
CA TYR A 8 11.66 47.04 20.67
C TYR A 8 10.69 45.95 21.13
N ARG A 9 10.68 45.62 22.43
CA ARG A 9 9.74 44.63 22.99
C ARG A 9 8.30 45.15 23.10
N LYS A 10 8.11 46.47 23.21
CA LYS A 10 6.77 47.09 23.26
C LYS A 10 6.13 47.23 21.88
N SER A 11 6.92 47.45 20.83
CA SER A 11 6.40 47.65 19.47
C SER A 11 6.08 46.35 18.74
N LYS A 12 6.45 45.18 19.27
CA LYS A 12 6.18 43.90 18.61
C LYS A 12 4.87 43.29 19.09
N PRO A 13 3.91 42.99 18.17
CA PRO A 13 2.69 42.30 18.53
C PRO A 13 3.02 40.88 19.02
N LYS A 14 2.39 40.46 20.11
CA LYS A 14 2.61 39.14 20.71
C LYS A 14 1.84 38.09 19.91
N VAL A 15 2.57 37.26 19.16
CA VAL A 15 2.00 36.13 18.40
C VAL A 15 1.37 35.15 19.39
N ARG A 16 0.05 34.93 19.27
CA ARG A 16 -0.66 33.89 20.01
C ARG A 16 -0.84 32.70 19.08
N VAL A 17 -0.37 31.53 19.49
CA VAL A 17 -0.55 30.28 18.75
C VAL A 17 -1.58 29.45 19.51
N GLY A 18 -2.72 29.19 18.89
CA GLY A 18 -3.75 28.28 19.41
C GLY A 18 -3.71 26.95 18.65
N VAL A 19 -3.94 25.84 19.35
CA VAL A 19 -4.09 24.52 18.72
C VAL A 19 -5.51 24.41 18.18
N ALA A 20 -5.66 24.12 16.88
CA ALA A 20 -6.97 23.89 16.28
C ALA A 20 -7.60 22.62 16.89
N SER A 21 -8.75 22.75 17.54
CA SER A 21 -9.52 21.60 18.01
C SER A 21 -10.15 20.88 16.81
N LYS A 22 -9.89 19.58 16.68
CA LYS A 22 -10.52 18.75 15.64
C LYS A 22 -11.97 18.46 16.01
N ASN A 23 -12.88 18.58 15.05
CA ASN A 23 -14.28 18.20 15.23
C ASN A 23 -14.38 16.68 15.47
N VAL A 24 -15.00 16.29 16.59
CA VAL A 24 -15.22 14.88 16.92
C VAL A 24 -16.39 14.34 16.08
N PHE A 25 -16.12 13.37 15.21
CA PHE A 25 -17.13 12.69 14.41
C PHE A 25 -18.08 11.91 15.34
N LYS A 26 -19.38 12.24 15.30
CA LYS A 26 -20.42 11.51 16.03
C LYS A 26 -21.08 10.50 15.06
N PRO A 27 -20.89 9.19 15.23
CA PRO A 27 -21.54 8.20 14.38
C PRO A 27 -23.07 8.23 14.62
N LYS A 28 -23.86 8.14 13.55
CA LYS A 28 -25.31 7.95 13.66
C LYS A 28 -25.61 6.46 13.85
N PRO A 29 -26.53 6.07 14.74
CA PRO A 29 -26.88 4.66 14.94
C PRO A 29 -27.53 4.10 13.66
N ALA A 30 -26.89 3.10 13.07
CA ALA A 30 -27.28 2.49 11.80
C ALA A 30 -28.16 1.26 12.04
N THR A 31 -29.41 1.45 12.47
CA THR A 31 -30.39 0.34 12.56
C THR A 31 -31.81 0.87 12.37
N SER A 32 -32.11 1.47 11.22
CA SER A 32 -33.48 1.48 10.70
C SER A 32 -33.51 0.53 9.51
N LEU A 33 -34.18 -0.62 9.65
CA LEU A 33 -34.51 -1.45 8.50
C LEU A 33 -35.28 -0.58 7.50
N PRO A 34 -34.91 -0.59 6.21
CA PRO A 34 -35.61 0.23 5.23
C PRO A 34 -37.08 -0.21 5.17
N PRO A 35 -38.05 0.71 5.01
CA PRO A 35 -39.48 0.39 5.02
C PRO A 35 -39.92 -0.59 3.91
N LYS A 36 -39.04 -0.85 2.93
CA LYS A 36 -39.24 -1.84 1.85
C LYS A 36 -38.74 -3.26 2.20
N ALA A 37 -38.08 -3.45 3.35
CA ALA A 37 -37.77 -4.78 3.88
C ALA A 37 -39.01 -5.35 4.58
N VAL A 38 -40.11 -5.45 3.85
CA VAL A 38 -41.30 -6.17 4.29
C VAL A 38 -40.94 -7.64 4.11
N LEU A 39 -40.78 -8.36 5.22
CA LEU A 39 -40.77 -9.82 5.22
C LEU A 39 -42.05 -10.26 4.51
N THR A 40 -41.91 -10.84 3.33
CA THR A 40 -43.05 -11.41 2.62
C THR A 40 -43.68 -12.47 3.51
N SER A 41 -45.01 -12.53 3.58
CA SER A 41 -45.78 -13.47 4.41
C SER A 41 -45.66 -14.93 3.95
N ALA A 42 -44.53 -15.31 3.36
CA ALA A 42 -44.28 -16.65 2.86
C ALA A 42 -44.18 -17.61 4.04
N GLU A 43 -44.92 -18.72 3.96
CA GLU A 43 -44.88 -19.79 4.94
C GLU A 43 -43.55 -20.56 4.83
N TRP A 44 -43.01 -20.97 5.97
CA TRP A 44 -41.74 -21.69 6.05
C TRP A 44 -41.95 -23.17 5.68
N ASP A 45 -41.28 -23.65 4.63
CA ASP A 45 -41.35 -25.05 4.22
C ASP A 45 -40.33 -25.90 4.99
N GLU A 46 -40.80 -26.88 5.78
CA GLU A 46 -39.95 -27.77 6.59
C GLU A 46 -39.06 -28.69 5.75
N ASN A 47 -39.47 -29.00 4.50
CA ASN A 47 -38.75 -29.92 3.63
C ASN A 47 -37.77 -29.22 2.68
N ALA A 48 -37.84 -27.89 2.57
CA ALA A 48 -36.95 -27.12 1.72
C ALA A 48 -35.61 -26.82 2.40
N SER A 49 -34.57 -26.62 1.59
CA SER A 49 -33.29 -26.11 2.10
C SER A 49 -33.48 -24.74 2.74
N LEU A 50 -32.79 -24.49 3.86
CA LEU A 50 -32.77 -23.19 4.56
C LEU A 50 -32.62 -22.00 3.61
N LEU A 51 -31.75 -22.16 2.61
CA LEU A 51 -31.45 -21.18 1.57
C LEU A 51 -32.69 -20.72 0.78
N ARG A 52 -33.54 -21.69 0.42
CA ARG A 52 -34.75 -21.49 -0.36
C ARG A 52 -35.81 -20.76 0.47
N ASN A 53 -35.91 -21.08 1.75
CA ASN A 53 -36.83 -20.41 2.67
C ASN A 53 -36.41 -18.95 2.93
N TYR A 54 -35.12 -18.69 3.17
CA TYR A 54 -34.63 -17.31 3.30
C TYR A 54 -34.86 -16.47 2.03
N LYS A 55 -34.69 -17.07 0.85
CA LYS A 55 -35.02 -16.43 -0.43
C LYS A 55 -36.52 -16.13 -0.54
N ALA A 56 -37.39 -17.06 -0.13
CA ALA A 56 -38.85 -16.88 -0.15
C ALA A 56 -39.33 -15.78 0.81
N LEU A 57 -38.66 -15.61 1.96
CA LEU A 57 -38.92 -14.56 2.94
C LEU A 57 -38.36 -13.18 2.54
N GLY A 58 -37.66 -13.08 1.41
CA GLY A 58 -37.03 -11.83 0.97
C GLY A 58 -35.81 -11.44 1.80
N ILE A 59 -35.29 -12.34 2.64
CA ILE A 59 -34.08 -12.15 3.44
C ILE A 59 -32.87 -12.46 2.52
N VAL A 60 -32.55 -11.54 1.61
CA VAL A 60 -31.65 -11.83 0.46
C VAL A 60 -30.29 -11.13 0.51
N ASN A 61 -29.91 -10.45 1.60
CA ASN A 61 -28.60 -9.80 1.65
C ASN A 61 -27.65 -10.47 2.66
N ASN A 62 -26.53 -10.98 2.15
CA ASN A 62 -25.39 -11.38 2.96
C ASN A 62 -24.80 -10.13 3.65
N PRO A 63 -24.78 -10.05 4.99
CA PRO A 63 -24.32 -8.88 5.73
C PRO A 63 -22.84 -8.53 5.46
N ASN A 64 -22.04 -9.49 5.03
CA ASN A 64 -20.63 -9.26 4.70
C ASN A 64 -20.44 -8.45 3.40
N PHE A 65 -21.44 -8.41 2.52
CA PHE A 65 -21.40 -7.66 1.25
C PHE A 65 -22.13 -6.32 1.30
N LEU A 66 -22.90 -6.05 2.37
CA LEU A 66 -23.66 -4.80 2.56
C LEU A 66 -22.78 -3.55 2.81
N GLY A 67 -21.46 -3.71 2.96
CA GLY A 67 -20.47 -2.62 3.08
C GLY A 67 -19.51 -2.49 1.90
N ALA A 68 -19.55 -3.41 0.93
CA ALA A 68 -18.73 -3.35 -0.27
C ALA A 68 -19.34 -2.30 -1.21
N ARG A 69 -18.72 -1.12 -1.30
CA ARG A 69 -19.13 -0.01 -2.17
C ARG A 69 -18.94 -0.40 -3.64
N SER A 70 -19.81 -1.25 -4.18
CA SER A 70 -19.97 -1.40 -5.63
C SER A 70 -20.69 -0.16 -6.15
N SER A 71 -20.03 0.58 -7.05
CA SER A 71 -20.51 1.85 -7.59
C SER A 71 -21.63 1.71 -8.64
N ASN A 72 -22.34 0.57 -8.69
CA ASN A 72 -23.36 0.31 -9.71
C ASN A 72 -24.73 0.16 -9.06
N LYS A 73 -25.69 0.95 -9.52
CA LYS A 73 -27.06 1.05 -8.97
C LYS A 73 -27.94 -0.16 -9.30
N ASP A 74 -27.46 -1.09 -10.13
CA ASP A 74 -28.28 -2.14 -10.75
C ASP A 74 -27.81 -3.57 -10.41
N THR A 75 -27.61 -3.87 -9.12
CA THR A 75 -27.47 -5.26 -8.68
C THR A 75 -28.56 -5.60 -7.68
N VAL A 76 -29.74 -5.93 -8.20
CA VAL A 76 -30.71 -6.73 -7.45
C VAL A 76 -30.20 -8.17 -7.49
N VAL A 77 -29.73 -8.65 -6.34
CA VAL A 77 -29.16 -9.96 -6.10
C VAL A 77 -30.21 -11.05 -6.34
N SER A 78 -29.89 -12.03 -7.17
CA SER A 78 -30.63 -13.30 -7.26
C SER A 78 -29.63 -14.34 -7.76
N SER A 79 -29.01 -15.18 -6.95
CA SER A 79 -29.37 -15.64 -5.61
C SER A 79 -28.18 -16.42 -5.06
N LEU A 80 -27.71 -16.09 -3.86
CA LEU A 80 -26.84 -16.93 -3.04
C LEU A 80 -25.57 -17.43 -3.74
N GLN A 81 -24.56 -16.56 -3.79
CA GLN A 81 -23.21 -16.87 -4.26
C GLN A 81 -22.54 -17.99 -3.44
N LEU A 82 -22.89 -19.24 -3.72
CA LEU A 82 -21.89 -20.30 -3.82
C LEU A 82 -21.27 -20.18 -5.21
N PRO A 83 -19.94 -20.26 -5.37
CA PRO A 83 -19.38 -20.39 -6.71
C PRO A 83 -19.95 -21.68 -7.29
N ASN A 84 -20.58 -21.60 -8.46
CA ASN A 84 -20.87 -22.78 -9.26
C ASN A 84 -19.51 -23.43 -9.55
N ALA A 85 -19.25 -24.59 -8.95
CA ALA A 85 -17.94 -25.23 -8.87
C ALA A 85 -17.33 -25.64 -10.23
N SER A 86 -17.98 -25.33 -11.36
CA SER A 86 -17.56 -25.73 -12.70
C SER A 86 -17.24 -24.58 -13.66
N GLU A 87 -17.62 -23.32 -13.38
CA GLU A 87 -17.52 -22.25 -14.39
C GLU A 87 -16.77 -20.98 -13.94
N ASP A 88 -16.49 -20.82 -12.64
CA ASP A 88 -15.69 -19.69 -12.11
C ASP A 88 -14.20 -20.04 -11.88
N LEU A 89 -13.71 -21.16 -12.43
CA LEU A 89 -12.27 -21.44 -12.52
C LEU A 89 -11.58 -20.65 -13.65
N VAL A 90 -12.16 -19.54 -14.09
CA VAL A 90 -11.32 -18.43 -14.55
C VAL A 90 -10.75 -17.80 -13.29
N SER A 91 -9.70 -18.45 -12.77
CA SER A 91 -8.74 -17.80 -11.90
C SER A 91 -8.34 -16.51 -12.60
N GLU A 92 -8.93 -15.40 -12.18
CA GLU A 92 -8.40 -14.06 -12.37
C GLU A 92 -7.11 -13.99 -11.53
N GLU A 93 -6.09 -14.73 -12.00
CA GLU A 93 -4.77 -14.84 -11.41
C GLU A 93 -4.15 -13.45 -11.41
N GLY A 94 -4.11 -12.80 -10.25
CA GLY A 94 -3.35 -11.56 -10.06
C GLY A 94 -4.18 -10.28 -10.15
N SER A 95 -5.30 -10.20 -9.43
CA SER A 95 -5.92 -8.91 -9.16
C SER A 95 -4.94 -7.98 -8.39
N ASP A 96 -5.00 -6.70 -8.72
CA ASP A 96 -4.16 -5.61 -8.18
C ASP A 96 -4.43 -5.30 -6.69
N ILE A 97 -5.39 -6.01 -6.08
CA ILE A 97 -5.78 -5.83 -4.68
C ILE A 97 -4.83 -6.53 -3.70
N GLU A 98 -4.13 -7.58 -4.15
CA GLU A 98 -3.25 -8.37 -3.30
C GLU A 98 -1.89 -7.69 -3.13
N SER A 99 -1.51 -7.47 -1.87
CA SER A 99 -0.22 -6.96 -1.43
C SER A 99 0.94 -7.75 -2.05
N ASP A 100 2.01 -7.06 -2.44
CA ASP A 100 3.18 -7.68 -3.06
C ASP A 100 3.80 -8.81 -2.23
N ASP A 101 3.79 -8.68 -0.89
CA ASP A 101 4.32 -9.68 0.04
C ASP A 101 3.55 -11.03 -0.05
N LEU A 102 2.25 -10.99 -0.31
CA LEU A 102 1.42 -12.20 -0.48
C LEU A 102 1.66 -12.86 -1.84
N LYS A 103 1.96 -12.08 -2.88
CA LYS A 103 2.31 -12.61 -4.21
C LYS A 103 3.68 -13.30 -4.19
N GLU A 104 4.65 -12.72 -3.48
CA GLU A 104 6.00 -13.29 -3.34
C GLU A 104 6.00 -14.60 -2.55
N THR A 105 5.28 -14.65 -1.42
CA THR A 105 5.18 -15.86 -0.58
C THR A 105 4.48 -17.03 -1.29
N LEU A 106 3.48 -16.74 -2.14
CA LEU A 106 2.76 -17.76 -2.90
C LEU A 106 3.45 -18.11 -4.23
N GLY A 107 4.61 -17.50 -4.52
CA GLY A 107 5.39 -17.75 -5.74
C GLY A 107 4.71 -17.28 -7.03
N LYS A 108 3.68 -16.44 -6.94
CA LYS A 108 2.96 -15.92 -8.10
C LYS A 108 3.80 -14.85 -8.78
N LYS A 109 4.01 -14.97 -10.10
CA LYS A 109 4.65 -13.91 -10.89
C LYS A 109 3.64 -12.77 -11.11
N ARG A 110 4.11 -11.52 -11.12
CA ARG A 110 3.28 -10.39 -11.58
C ARG A 110 2.90 -10.60 -13.04
N ARG A 111 1.66 -10.24 -13.43
CA ARG A 111 1.15 -10.36 -14.81
C ARG A 111 2.08 -9.71 -15.84
N ASP A 112 2.67 -8.57 -15.50
CA ASP A 112 3.53 -7.81 -16.43
C ASP A 112 4.97 -8.33 -16.48
N GLY A 113 5.42 -9.14 -15.49
CA GLY A 113 6.80 -9.63 -15.38
C GLY A 113 7.88 -8.54 -15.26
N GLN A 114 7.53 -7.25 -15.37
CA GLN A 114 8.47 -6.15 -15.32
C GLN A 114 8.75 -5.75 -13.88
N HIS A 115 9.97 -6.02 -13.41
CA HIS A 115 10.46 -5.42 -12.17
C HIS A 115 10.65 -3.92 -12.38
N ALA A 116 10.35 -3.13 -11.34
CA ALA A 116 10.64 -1.70 -11.37
C ALA A 116 12.13 -1.49 -11.74
N PRO A 117 12.45 -0.53 -12.63
CA PRO A 117 13.83 -0.25 -12.97
C PRO A 117 14.60 0.12 -11.70
N LEU A 118 15.87 -0.32 -11.62
CA LEU A 118 16.72 -0.04 -10.47
C LEU A 118 16.70 1.45 -10.15
N GLN A 119 16.50 1.88 -8.91
CA GLN A 119 16.53 3.32 -8.63
C GLN A 119 17.95 3.88 -8.75
N ARG A 120 18.08 5.12 -9.27
CA ARG A 120 19.35 5.87 -9.28
C ARG A 120 19.92 6.02 -7.87
N LEU A 121 21.24 6.05 -7.75
CA LEU A 121 21.90 6.31 -6.45
C LEU A 121 21.74 7.78 -6.04
N THR A 122 21.74 8.02 -4.73
CA THR A 122 21.79 9.38 -4.20
C THR A 122 23.15 10.05 -4.52
N LYS A 123 23.19 11.39 -4.51
CA LYS A 123 24.41 12.15 -4.83
C LYS A 123 25.61 11.78 -3.93
N MET A 124 25.37 11.54 -2.64
CA MET A 124 26.43 11.15 -1.70
C MET A 124 26.91 9.71 -1.93
N GLN A 125 25.98 8.78 -2.17
CA GLN A 125 26.32 7.39 -2.50
C GLN A 125 27.13 7.31 -3.80
N ARG A 126 26.81 8.13 -4.79
CA ARG A 126 27.55 8.23 -6.04
C ARG A 126 29.02 8.56 -5.83
N VAL A 127 29.30 9.61 -5.05
CA VAL A 127 30.69 10.01 -4.73
C VAL A 127 31.40 8.90 -3.96
N TYR A 128 30.70 8.27 -3.01
CA TYR A 128 31.25 7.17 -2.23
C TYR A 128 31.61 5.95 -3.10
N VAL A 129 30.69 5.47 -3.94
CA VAL A 129 30.89 4.33 -4.83
C VAL A 129 31.96 4.63 -5.88
N ASN A 130 31.97 5.85 -6.43
CA ASN A 130 32.99 6.25 -7.40
C ASN A 130 34.42 6.16 -6.82
N ARG A 131 34.63 6.61 -5.57
CA ARG A 131 35.94 6.47 -4.90
C ARG A 131 36.36 5.01 -4.71
N LEU A 132 35.42 4.12 -4.39
CA LEU A 132 35.69 2.70 -4.24
C LEU A 132 36.06 2.04 -5.58
N ILE A 133 35.29 2.33 -6.64
CA ILE A 133 35.55 1.81 -8.00
C ILE A 133 36.89 2.33 -8.52
N MET A 134 37.22 3.60 -8.31
CA MET A 134 38.50 4.18 -8.73
C MET A 134 39.71 3.45 -8.11
N LYS A 135 39.60 3.02 -6.84
CA LYS A 135 40.71 2.36 -6.15
C LYS A 135 40.79 0.85 -6.41
N HIS A 136 39.64 0.15 -6.35
CA HIS A 136 39.59 -1.32 -6.33
C HIS A 136 38.93 -1.93 -7.57
N LYS A 137 38.40 -1.10 -8.49
CA LYS A 137 37.75 -1.50 -9.74
C LYS A 137 36.56 -2.45 -9.51
N ASN A 138 36.75 -3.75 -9.71
CA ASN A 138 35.71 -4.78 -9.60
C ASN A 138 35.93 -5.76 -8.43
N ASP A 139 36.95 -5.55 -7.59
CA ASP A 139 37.21 -6.42 -6.45
C ASP A 139 36.39 -5.99 -5.21
N TYR A 140 35.21 -6.59 -5.06
CA TYR A 140 34.30 -6.28 -3.95
C TYR A 140 34.82 -6.76 -2.59
N MET A 141 35.67 -7.80 -2.56
CA MET A 141 36.24 -8.31 -1.32
C MET A 141 37.30 -7.34 -0.78
N ALA A 142 38.14 -6.80 -1.67
CA ALA A 142 39.08 -5.73 -1.32
C ALA A 142 38.36 -4.44 -0.89
N MET A 143 37.30 -4.04 -1.60
CA MET A 143 36.50 -2.87 -1.22
C MET A 143 35.87 -3.01 0.17
N SER A 144 35.35 -4.18 0.50
CA SER A 144 34.73 -4.42 1.80
C SER A 144 35.75 -4.29 2.94
N LYS A 145 36.97 -4.79 2.73
CA LYS A 145 38.09 -4.71 3.68
C LYS A 145 38.73 -3.33 3.80
N ASP A 146 38.45 -2.40 2.88
CA ASP A 146 39.01 -1.04 2.93
C ASP A 146 38.33 -0.20 4.01
N MET A 147 38.82 -0.30 5.24
CA MET A 147 38.27 0.42 6.40
C MET A 147 38.27 1.95 6.25
N LYS A 148 39.14 2.51 5.39
CA LYS A 148 39.26 3.96 5.21
C LYS A 148 38.20 4.50 4.26
N LEU A 149 38.00 3.82 3.13
CA LEU A 149 36.98 4.22 2.15
C LEU A 149 35.61 3.69 2.54
N ASN A 150 35.50 2.42 2.94
CA ASN A 150 34.28 1.77 3.39
C ASN A 150 34.01 2.02 4.89
N LYS A 151 33.84 3.30 5.27
CA LYS A 151 33.59 3.68 6.67
C LYS A 151 32.30 3.08 7.25
N MET A 152 31.31 2.85 6.38
CA MET A 152 30.02 2.26 6.76
C MET A 152 30.06 0.72 6.82
N GLN A 153 31.24 0.11 6.60
CA GLN A 153 31.47 -1.33 6.71
C GLN A 153 30.46 -2.16 5.92
N HIS A 154 30.17 -1.74 4.68
CA HIS A 154 29.29 -2.50 3.80
C HIS A 154 29.86 -3.88 3.49
N THR A 155 28.96 -4.88 3.51
CA THR A 155 29.27 -6.25 3.11
C THR A 155 29.57 -6.31 1.61
N PRO A 156 30.33 -7.32 1.13
CA PRO A 156 30.70 -7.41 -0.29
C PRO A 156 29.47 -7.47 -1.20
N ALA A 157 28.41 -8.18 -0.80
CA ALA A 157 27.16 -8.25 -1.56
C ALA A 157 26.41 -6.91 -1.63
N ALA A 158 26.47 -6.09 -0.57
CA ALA A 158 25.88 -4.76 -0.59
C ALA A 158 26.65 -3.81 -1.54
N LEU A 159 27.98 -3.90 -1.54
CA LEU A 159 28.84 -3.15 -2.45
C LEU A 159 28.61 -3.56 -3.90
N GLU A 160 28.46 -4.85 -4.18
CA GLU A 160 28.12 -5.35 -5.50
C GLU A 160 26.80 -4.75 -6.01
N LYS A 161 25.74 -4.74 -5.18
CA LYS A 161 24.45 -4.14 -5.54
C LYS A 161 24.58 -2.63 -5.81
N LEU A 162 25.35 -1.91 -5.01
CA LEU A 162 25.59 -0.48 -5.20
C LEU A 162 26.37 -0.19 -6.48
N CYS A 163 27.44 -0.95 -6.76
CA CYS A 163 28.24 -0.81 -7.98
C CYS A 163 27.41 -1.15 -9.22
N LYS A 164 26.62 -2.24 -9.19
CA LYS A 164 25.69 -2.59 -10.30
C LYS A 164 24.70 -1.46 -10.59
N ARG A 165 24.07 -0.91 -9.54
CA ARG A 165 23.15 0.22 -9.68
C ARG A 165 23.85 1.48 -10.21
N PHE A 166 25.09 1.74 -9.79
CA PHE A 166 25.88 2.87 -10.27
C PHE A 166 26.18 2.73 -11.78
N LEU A 167 26.70 1.57 -12.21
CA LEU A 167 27.04 1.30 -13.60
C LEU A 167 25.84 1.31 -14.54
N ALA A 168 24.64 0.93 -14.06
CA ALA A 168 23.42 0.98 -14.85
C ALA A 168 23.01 2.39 -15.28
N TYR A 169 23.42 3.43 -14.53
CA TYR A 169 23.03 4.82 -14.78
C TYR A 169 24.18 5.74 -15.16
N GLU A 170 25.39 5.40 -14.75
CA GLU A 170 26.55 6.28 -14.84
C GLU A 170 27.72 5.51 -15.43
N LYS A 171 28.39 6.12 -16.41
CA LYS A 171 29.71 5.66 -16.82
C LYS A 171 30.72 6.16 -15.79
N PRO A 172 31.63 5.30 -15.29
CA PRO A 172 32.71 5.78 -14.44
C PRO A 172 33.46 6.88 -15.21
N LEU A 173 33.72 8.01 -14.55
CA LEU A 173 34.53 9.07 -15.13
C LEU A 173 35.91 8.46 -15.40
N ALA A 174 36.21 8.24 -16.68
CA ALA A 174 37.53 7.80 -17.11
C ALA A 174 38.54 8.87 -16.71
N SER A 175 39.54 8.47 -15.94
CA SER A 175 40.79 9.23 -15.77
C SER A 175 41.67 9.05 -16.99
#